data_AF-A0A5S3WMC8-F1
#
_entry.id   AF-A0A5S3WMC8-F1
#
_cell.length_a   1.000
_cell.length_b   1.000
_cell.length_c   1.000
_cell.angle_alpha   90.00
_cell.angle_beta   90.00
_cell.angle_gamma   90.00
#
_symmetry.space_group_name_H-M   'P 1'
#
loop_
_entity.id
_entity.type
_entity.pdbx_description
1 polymer ?
#
loop_
_entity_poly.entity_id
_entity_poly.type
_entity_poly.pdbx_seq_one_letter_code
_entity_poly.pdbx_strand_id
1 'polypeptide(L)'
;MASMNLHRVYIPTNARNNHYILAEFKPSDAFFDCFDDVESCYQRLARKLFAICDEHELFNVHVIANDKLPIVRYHDEAHSLQTDKQILFFYNPKYHEGHKIHYEADHKARKIRLLFLATGDELRANAASFHSKVKKALDDLKEQYEQQGLSYKVRDHQHLTYDIFAKVKGHRESYGYKLRSLYPRYQARNCTLPEQHSEMSYVSFSIPITRAIKTEYQSQMRPGDYTQFYRSIEDSFLTLCDQLQLTHVGFVADGRQPLVRSSQIDKSDANRELQKLSFDTSAPDGQVRSIWEGEHLCDTMHFVVVASDKDKKDVGYGKFMNNAETMIRRLTGKLPINPEKQDVIVRFFQHISYQD
;
A
#
# COMPACT_ATOMS: atom_id res chain seq x y z
N MET A 1 11.42 33.72 -4.77
CA MET A 1 10.45 32.81 -4.12
C MET A 1 9.51 32.31 -5.20
N ALA A 2 9.61 31.04 -5.61
CA ALA A 2 8.65 30.47 -6.55
C ALA A 2 7.29 30.42 -5.86
N SER A 3 6.27 31.01 -6.49
CA SER A 3 4.87 30.91 -6.07
C SER A 3 4.53 29.42 -5.86
N MET A 4 4.31 29.02 -4.60
CA MET A 4 3.87 27.66 -4.29
C MET A 4 2.46 27.48 -4.87
N ASN A 5 2.38 26.85 -6.04
CA ASN A 5 1.11 26.45 -6.59
C ASN A 5 0.49 25.41 -5.62
N LEU A 6 -0.60 25.78 -4.95
CA LEU A 6 -1.32 24.94 -3.97
C LEU A 6 -1.75 23.57 -4.53
N HIS A 7 -1.71 23.37 -5.84
CA HIS A 7 -2.07 22.13 -6.53
C HIS A 7 -0.88 21.24 -6.92
N ARG A 8 0.36 21.66 -6.63
CA ARG A 8 1.55 20.82 -6.81
C ARG A 8 2.19 20.54 -5.46
N VAL A 9 2.62 19.30 -5.28
CA VAL A 9 3.51 18.88 -4.18
C VAL A 9 4.90 18.62 -4.76
N TYR A 10 5.92 19.15 -4.10
CA TYR A 10 7.30 19.01 -4.54
C TYR A 10 7.94 17.84 -3.82
N ILE A 11 8.11 16.73 -4.53
CA ILE A 11 8.64 15.49 -3.98
C ILE A 11 10.08 15.31 -4.48
N PRO A 12 11.02 14.85 -3.63
CA PRO A 12 12.40 14.61 -4.02
C PRO A 12 12.54 13.72 -5.27
N THR A 13 13.50 14.01 -6.14
CA THR A 13 13.71 13.21 -7.37
C THR A 13 14.20 11.79 -7.11
N ASN A 14 14.77 11.53 -5.92
CA ASN A 14 15.13 10.18 -5.47
C ASN A 14 13.94 9.40 -4.87
N ALA A 15 12.70 9.90 -4.99
CA ALA A 15 11.52 9.17 -4.59
C ALA A 15 11.33 7.89 -5.41
N ARG A 16 10.96 6.81 -4.74
CA ARG A 16 10.82 5.47 -5.31
C ARG A 16 9.36 5.22 -5.65
N ASN A 17 9.09 4.89 -6.91
CA ASN A 17 7.77 4.44 -7.36
C ASN A 17 7.72 2.92 -7.31
N ASN A 18 6.63 2.36 -6.79
CA ASN A 18 6.25 0.99 -7.11
C ASN A 18 4.81 0.95 -7.60
N HIS A 19 4.53 -0.06 -8.41
CA HIS A 19 3.21 -0.39 -8.89
C HIS A 19 3.10 -1.91 -8.95
N TYR A 20 2.04 -2.46 -8.37
CA TYR A 20 1.71 -3.87 -8.51
C TYR A 20 0.20 -4.06 -8.61
N ILE A 21 -0.21 -5.15 -9.24
CA ILE A 21 -1.61 -5.58 -9.29
C ILE A 21 -1.72 -6.92 -8.59
N LEU A 22 -2.72 -7.04 -7.73
CA LEU A 22 -3.09 -8.28 -7.07
C LEU A 22 -4.46 -8.72 -7.59
N ALA A 23 -4.49 -9.82 -8.33
CA ALA A 23 -5.72 -10.52 -8.66
C ALA A 23 -5.88 -11.71 -7.71
N GLU A 24 -7.08 -11.91 -7.19
CA GLU A 24 -7.35 -13.03 -6.29
C GLU A 24 -8.67 -13.71 -6.62
N PHE A 25 -8.70 -15.04 -6.53
CA PHE A 25 -9.92 -15.83 -6.68
C PHE A 25 -9.99 -16.91 -5.60
N LYS A 26 -11.21 -17.39 -5.33
CA LYS A 26 -11.44 -18.51 -4.42
C LYS A 26 -11.63 -19.77 -5.26
N PRO A 27 -10.68 -20.72 -5.27
CA PRO A 27 -10.86 -21.97 -6.00
C PRO A 27 -12.01 -22.77 -5.37
N SER A 28 -12.87 -23.36 -6.19
CA SER A 28 -13.89 -24.32 -5.77
C SER A 28 -13.29 -25.72 -5.62
N ASP A 29 -13.99 -26.63 -4.96
CA ASP A 29 -13.56 -28.04 -4.93
C ASP A 29 -13.49 -28.61 -6.36
N ALA A 30 -14.48 -28.31 -7.20
CA ALA A 30 -14.49 -28.68 -8.62
C ALA A 30 -13.29 -28.16 -9.41
N PHE A 31 -12.72 -27.00 -9.04
CA PHE A 31 -11.48 -26.51 -9.65
C PHE A 31 -10.30 -27.42 -9.31
N PHE A 32 -10.19 -27.89 -8.06
CA PHE A 32 -9.14 -28.80 -7.65
C PHE A 32 -9.31 -30.21 -8.24
N ASP A 33 -10.55 -30.68 -8.37
CA ASP A 33 -10.87 -32.01 -8.92
C ASP A 33 -10.47 -32.16 -10.40
N CYS A 34 -10.16 -31.06 -11.09
CA CYS A 34 -9.60 -31.07 -12.44
C CYS A 34 -8.12 -31.49 -12.50
N PHE A 35 -7.49 -31.72 -11.35
CA PHE A 35 -6.06 -32.00 -11.21
C PHE A 35 -5.82 -33.29 -10.42
N ASP A 36 -4.68 -33.93 -10.68
CA ASP A 36 -4.31 -35.18 -10.01
C ASP A 36 -4.11 -34.99 -8.49
N ASP A 37 -3.55 -33.84 -8.12
CA ASP A 37 -3.30 -33.43 -6.75
C ASP A 37 -3.18 -31.88 -6.64
N VAL A 38 -3.10 -31.39 -5.40
CA VAL A 38 -3.05 -29.94 -5.09
C VAL A 38 -1.77 -29.27 -5.61
N GLU A 39 -0.64 -29.96 -5.58
CA GLU A 39 0.63 -29.42 -6.07
C GLU A 39 0.62 -29.32 -7.60
N SER A 40 0.14 -30.38 -8.28
CA SER A 40 -0.10 -30.42 -9.71
C SER A 40 -1.04 -29.30 -10.16
N CYS A 41 -2.07 -28.99 -9.38
CA CYS A 41 -2.96 -27.85 -9.61
C CYS A 41 -2.17 -26.53 -9.64
N TYR A 42 -1.38 -26.25 -8.60
CA TYR A 42 -0.62 -25.01 -8.49
C TYR A 42 0.45 -24.88 -9.56
N GLN A 43 1.19 -25.95 -9.85
CA GLN A 43 2.23 -25.95 -10.88
C GLN A 43 1.65 -25.75 -12.29
N ARG A 44 0.53 -26.42 -12.63
CA ARG A 44 -0.12 -26.27 -13.94
C ARG A 44 -0.75 -24.89 -14.10
N LEU A 45 -1.39 -24.36 -13.06
CA LEU A 45 -1.90 -22.99 -13.04
C LEU A 45 -0.77 -21.98 -13.28
N ALA A 46 0.33 -22.10 -12.53
CA ALA A 46 1.47 -21.21 -12.66
C ALA A 46 2.10 -21.29 -14.06
N ARG A 47 2.32 -22.49 -14.60
CA ARG A 47 2.86 -22.66 -15.95
C ARG A 47 2.00 -21.99 -17.02
N LYS A 48 0.68 -22.17 -16.96
CA LYS A 48 -0.26 -21.52 -17.88
C LYS A 48 -0.24 -20.01 -17.74
N LEU A 49 -0.33 -19.50 -16.50
CA LEU A 49 -0.27 -18.06 -16.24
C LEU A 49 1.04 -17.45 -16.77
N PHE A 50 2.18 -18.08 -16.50
CA PHE A 50 3.49 -17.57 -16.90
C PHE A 50 3.64 -17.51 -18.42
N ALA A 51 3.17 -18.52 -19.16
CA ALA A 51 3.14 -18.47 -20.62
C ALA A 51 2.30 -17.29 -21.16
N ILE A 52 1.10 -17.09 -20.61
CA ILE A 52 0.24 -15.94 -20.97
C ILE A 52 0.94 -14.62 -20.60
N CYS A 53 1.56 -14.54 -19.44
CA CYS A 53 2.29 -13.35 -19.00
C CYS A 53 3.43 -12.99 -19.94
N ASP A 54 4.17 -13.98 -20.47
CA ASP A 54 5.22 -13.73 -21.45
C ASP A 54 4.67 -13.13 -22.75
N GLU A 55 3.51 -13.61 -23.22
CA GLU A 55 2.81 -13.06 -24.40
C GLU A 55 2.37 -11.59 -24.21
N HIS A 56 2.03 -11.19 -22.98
CA HIS A 56 1.65 -9.81 -22.63
C HIS A 56 2.81 -8.96 -22.10
N GLU A 57 4.05 -9.47 -22.14
CA GLU A 57 5.25 -8.80 -21.62
C GLU A 57 5.13 -8.43 -20.12
N LEU A 58 4.67 -9.38 -19.31
CA LEU A 58 4.55 -9.28 -17.85
C LEU A 58 5.66 -10.10 -17.19
N PHE A 59 6.81 -9.46 -16.94
CA PHE A 59 8.06 -10.16 -16.61
C PHE A 59 8.26 -10.48 -15.13
N ASN A 60 7.44 -9.94 -14.22
CA ASN A 60 7.59 -10.19 -12.80
C ASN A 60 6.26 -10.58 -12.16
N VAL A 61 6.06 -11.89 -11.98
CA VAL A 61 4.75 -12.47 -11.63
C VAL A 61 4.92 -13.55 -10.58
N HIS A 62 4.08 -13.51 -9.56
CA HIS A 62 4.07 -14.49 -8.49
C HIS A 62 2.70 -15.12 -8.31
N VAL A 63 2.67 -16.45 -8.25
CA VAL A 63 1.49 -17.22 -7.82
C VAL A 63 1.64 -17.53 -6.34
N ILE A 64 0.64 -17.18 -5.53
CA ILE A 64 0.65 -17.36 -4.09
C ILE A 64 -0.57 -18.22 -3.71
N ALA A 65 -0.28 -19.46 -3.32
CA ALA A 65 -1.24 -20.51 -2.98
C ALA A 65 -0.98 -21.09 -1.57
N ASN A 66 -0.64 -20.22 -0.61
CA ASN A 66 -0.48 -20.56 0.81
C ASN A 66 -1.31 -19.64 1.72
N ASP A 67 -2.37 -19.03 1.19
CA ASP A 67 -3.27 -18.08 1.87
C ASP A 67 -2.62 -16.78 2.43
N LYS A 68 -1.30 -16.62 2.38
CA LYS A 68 -0.57 -15.43 2.87
C LYS A 68 -0.85 -14.19 2.02
N LEU A 69 -0.81 -13.02 2.66
CA LEU A 69 -1.01 -11.73 2.01
C LEU A 69 0.33 -11.19 1.45
N PRO A 70 0.42 -10.87 0.15
CA PRO A 70 1.60 -10.19 -0.38
C PRO A 70 1.67 -8.73 0.09
N ILE A 71 2.85 -8.31 0.56
CA ILE A 71 3.20 -6.92 0.85
C ILE A 71 4.42 -6.55 0.02
N VAL A 72 4.28 -5.59 -0.89
CA VAL A 72 5.35 -5.22 -1.82
C VAL A 72 6.09 -3.98 -1.33
N ARG A 73 7.42 -4.01 -1.39
CA ARG A 73 8.31 -2.91 -1.01
C ARG A 73 9.43 -2.76 -2.03
N TYR A 74 9.85 -1.52 -2.25
CA TYR A 74 11.03 -1.25 -3.06
C TYR A 74 12.27 -1.74 -2.31
N HIS A 75 13.18 -2.40 -3.01
CA HIS A 75 14.51 -2.72 -2.50
C HIS A 75 15.47 -2.94 -3.67
N ASP A 76 16.75 -2.60 -3.46
CA ASP A 76 17.77 -2.75 -4.49
C ASP A 76 18.19 -4.22 -4.71
N GLU A 77 17.96 -5.09 -3.71
CA GLU A 77 18.10 -6.55 -3.80
C GLU A 77 16.74 -7.26 -3.85
N ALA A 78 16.62 -8.28 -4.70
CA ALA A 78 15.42 -9.10 -4.81
C ALA A 78 15.41 -10.22 -3.78
N HIS A 79 14.43 -10.20 -2.87
CA HIS A 79 14.16 -11.32 -1.97
C HIS A 79 12.71 -11.30 -1.48
N SER A 80 12.29 -12.42 -0.88
CA SER A 80 11.00 -12.53 -0.22
C SER A 80 11.16 -13.07 1.18
N LEU A 81 10.51 -12.43 2.16
CA LEU A 81 10.44 -12.90 3.54
C LEU A 81 9.02 -13.35 3.85
N GLN A 82 8.85 -14.52 4.44
CA GLN A 82 7.54 -15.02 4.82
C GLN A 82 7.35 -14.95 6.33
N THR A 83 6.14 -14.56 6.74
CA THR A 83 5.64 -14.69 8.11
C THR A 83 4.48 -15.69 8.10
N ASP A 84 3.77 -15.83 9.23
CA ASP A 84 2.61 -16.71 9.31
C ASP A 84 1.44 -16.20 8.45
N LYS A 85 1.33 -14.87 8.27
CA LYS A 85 0.21 -14.24 7.54
C LYS A 85 0.61 -13.51 6.27
N GLN A 86 1.91 -13.28 6.01
CA GLN A 86 2.36 -12.43 4.91
C GLN A 86 3.53 -13.03 4.12
N ILE A 87 3.69 -12.53 2.90
CA ILE A 87 4.93 -12.61 2.14
C ILE A 87 5.33 -11.17 1.81
N LEU A 88 6.46 -10.71 2.34
CA LEU A 88 7.06 -9.44 1.99
C LEU A 88 7.90 -9.63 0.73
N PHE A 89 7.53 -8.95 -0.35
CA PHE A 89 8.24 -8.93 -1.62
C PHE A 89 9.08 -7.67 -1.71
N PHE A 90 10.39 -7.84 -1.85
CA PHE A 90 11.35 -6.77 -2.04
C PHE A 90 11.86 -6.82 -3.47
N TYR A 91 11.62 -5.75 -4.24
CA TYR A 91 12.04 -5.70 -5.63
C TYR A 91 12.37 -4.28 -6.10
N ASN A 92 13.09 -4.19 -7.21
CA ASN A 92 13.43 -2.97 -7.89
C ASN A 92 12.77 -3.07 -9.28
N PRO A 93 11.77 -2.23 -9.57
CA PRO A 93 11.07 -2.30 -10.85
C PRO A 93 11.99 -2.11 -12.05
N LYS A 94 13.16 -1.48 -11.87
CA LYS A 94 14.08 -1.19 -12.98
C LYS A 94 14.72 -2.45 -13.60
N TYR A 95 14.92 -3.51 -12.82
CA TYR A 95 15.69 -4.67 -13.30
C TYR A 95 15.34 -6.01 -12.62
N HIS A 96 14.48 -6.04 -11.60
CA HIS A 96 14.04 -7.31 -11.03
C HIS A 96 12.86 -7.87 -11.80
N GLU A 97 13.11 -9.02 -12.43
CA GLU A 97 12.17 -9.82 -13.19
C GLU A 97 12.21 -11.26 -12.68
N GLY A 98 11.12 -12.00 -12.91
CA GLY A 98 11.05 -13.41 -12.58
C GLY A 98 9.64 -13.90 -12.31
N HIS A 99 9.43 -15.17 -12.59
CA HIS A 99 8.22 -15.88 -12.26
C HIS A 99 8.47 -16.84 -11.11
N LYS A 100 7.66 -16.76 -10.04
CA LYS A 100 7.78 -17.69 -8.90
C LYS A 100 6.43 -18.13 -8.37
N ILE A 101 6.41 -19.34 -7.82
CA ILE A 101 5.25 -19.88 -7.11
C ILE A 101 5.57 -20.00 -5.62
N HIS A 102 4.60 -19.68 -4.77
CA HIS A 102 4.67 -19.78 -3.32
C HIS A 102 3.51 -20.63 -2.83
N TYR A 103 3.79 -21.86 -2.43
CA TYR A 103 2.81 -22.78 -1.86
C TYR A 103 3.46 -23.61 -0.76
N GLU A 104 2.63 -24.28 0.03
CA GLU A 104 3.06 -25.24 1.05
C GLU A 104 2.57 -26.62 0.61
N ALA A 105 3.40 -27.64 0.77
CA ALA A 105 3.04 -29.00 0.37
C ALA A 105 1.78 -29.46 1.12
N ASP A 106 0.89 -30.17 0.41
CA ASP A 106 -0.40 -30.66 0.92
C ASP A 106 -1.37 -29.58 1.44
N HIS A 107 -1.06 -28.29 1.25
CA HIS A 107 -1.94 -27.19 1.69
C HIS A 107 -2.91 -26.78 0.59
N LYS A 108 -4.20 -27.06 0.79
CA LYS A 108 -5.27 -26.59 -0.09
C LYS A 108 -5.66 -25.14 0.24
N ALA A 109 -5.14 -24.19 -0.55
CA ALA A 109 -5.40 -22.76 -0.40
C ALA A 109 -6.89 -22.41 -0.52
N ARG A 110 -7.38 -21.61 0.44
CA ARG A 110 -8.74 -21.02 0.39
C ARG A 110 -8.83 -19.88 -0.61
N LYS A 111 -7.68 -19.25 -0.92
CA LYS A 111 -7.57 -18.17 -1.89
C LYS A 111 -6.24 -18.24 -2.61
N ILE A 112 -6.30 -18.28 -3.94
CA ILE A 112 -5.12 -18.15 -4.80
C ILE A 112 -4.98 -16.68 -5.20
N ARG A 113 -3.76 -16.18 -5.11
CA ARG A 113 -3.41 -14.79 -5.42
C ARG A 113 -2.36 -14.75 -6.52
N LEU A 114 -2.62 -13.94 -7.53
CA LEU A 114 -1.74 -13.66 -8.66
C LEU A 114 -1.22 -12.24 -8.48
N LEU A 115 0.08 -12.12 -8.19
CA LEU A 115 0.75 -10.86 -7.94
C LEU A 115 1.58 -10.49 -9.17
N PHE A 116 1.25 -9.37 -9.80
CA PHE A 116 1.96 -8.80 -10.94
C PHE A 116 2.74 -7.58 -10.46
N LEU A 117 4.06 -7.61 -10.57
CA LEU A 117 4.93 -6.51 -10.20
C LEU A 117 5.30 -5.73 -11.47
N ALA A 118 5.02 -4.43 -11.51
CA ALA A 118 5.36 -3.61 -12.67
C ALA A 118 6.88 -3.46 -12.79
N THR A 119 7.41 -3.58 -14.01
CA THR A 119 8.83 -3.43 -14.33
C THR A 119 9.05 -2.30 -15.35
N GLY A 120 10.30 -1.85 -15.46
CA GLY A 120 10.72 -0.76 -16.33
C GLY A 120 10.72 0.61 -15.67
N ASP A 121 10.92 1.63 -16.50
CA ASP A 121 10.98 3.04 -16.09
C ASP A 121 9.60 3.71 -16.13
N GLU A 122 9.50 4.88 -15.49
CA GLU A 122 8.30 5.73 -15.49
C GLU A 122 6.99 5.00 -15.11
N LEU A 123 7.02 4.10 -14.13
CA LEU A 123 5.88 3.28 -13.71
C LEU A 123 4.55 4.07 -13.63
N ARG A 124 4.59 5.28 -13.09
CA ARG A 124 3.41 6.12 -12.89
C ARG A 124 2.80 6.63 -14.21
N ALA A 125 3.59 6.80 -15.26
CA ALA A 125 3.12 7.16 -16.60
C ALA A 125 2.57 5.94 -17.34
N ASN A 126 3.19 4.77 -17.10
CA ASN A 126 2.87 3.49 -17.74
C ASN A 126 1.79 2.68 -17.00
N ALA A 127 1.33 3.14 -15.84
CA ALA A 127 0.40 2.41 -14.97
C ALA A 127 -0.87 1.92 -15.67
N ALA A 128 -1.48 2.74 -16.53
CA ALA A 128 -2.67 2.36 -17.28
C ALA A 128 -2.39 1.24 -18.31
N SER A 129 -1.23 1.29 -18.97
CA SER A 129 -0.79 0.25 -19.91
C SER A 129 -0.53 -1.07 -19.18
N PHE A 130 0.19 -1.01 -18.06
CA PHE A 130 0.43 -2.17 -17.20
C PHE A 130 -0.89 -2.80 -16.73
N HIS A 131 -1.85 -1.98 -16.28
CA HIS A 131 -3.17 -2.47 -15.89
C HIS A 131 -3.91 -3.18 -17.02
N SER A 132 -3.93 -2.59 -18.22
CA SER A 132 -4.56 -3.21 -19.39
C SER A 132 -3.89 -4.53 -19.78
N LYS A 133 -2.55 -4.64 -19.68
CA LYS A 133 -1.82 -5.89 -19.92
C LYS A 133 -2.21 -6.97 -18.92
N VAL A 134 -2.23 -6.63 -17.63
CA VAL A 134 -2.65 -7.58 -16.58
C VAL A 134 -4.10 -8.02 -16.79
N LYS A 135 -5.00 -7.10 -17.12
CA LYS A 135 -6.40 -7.41 -17.40
C LYS A 135 -6.55 -8.40 -18.55
N LYS A 136 -5.86 -8.18 -19.68
CA LYS A 136 -5.84 -9.12 -20.81
C LYS A 136 -5.30 -10.50 -20.41
N ALA A 137 -4.20 -10.55 -19.66
CA ALA A 137 -3.65 -11.81 -19.17
C ALA A 137 -4.63 -12.57 -18.25
N LEU A 138 -5.43 -11.86 -17.45
CA LEU A 138 -6.48 -12.46 -16.62
C LEU A 138 -7.66 -12.96 -17.45
N ASP A 139 -8.04 -12.23 -18.50
CA ASP A 139 -9.09 -12.63 -19.43
C ASP A 139 -8.69 -13.91 -20.19
N ASP A 140 -7.47 -13.96 -20.75
CA ASP A 140 -6.95 -15.14 -21.44
C ASP A 140 -6.86 -16.35 -20.49
N LEU A 141 -6.44 -16.12 -19.23
CA LEU A 141 -6.43 -17.18 -18.22
C LEU A 141 -7.85 -17.64 -17.87
N LYS A 142 -8.82 -16.72 -17.82
CA LYS A 142 -10.23 -17.03 -17.55
C LYS A 142 -10.83 -17.88 -18.68
N GLU A 143 -10.51 -17.59 -19.94
CA GLU A 143 -10.91 -18.40 -21.09
C GLU A 143 -10.36 -19.84 -20.99
N GLN A 144 -9.11 -20.00 -20.57
CA GLN A 144 -8.50 -21.32 -20.38
C GLN A 144 -9.15 -22.15 -19.25
N TYR A 145 -9.88 -21.50 -18.35
CA TYR A 145 -10.56 -22.11 -17.20
C TYR A 145 -12.05 -21.74 -17.15
N GLU A 146 -12.67 -21.53 -18.32
CA GLU A 146 -14.05 -21.05 -18.44
C GLU A 146 -15.03 -21.98 -17.70
N GLN A 147 -14.82 -23.29 -17.81
CA GLN A 147 -15.63 -24.32 -17.15
C GLN A 147 -15.60 -24.23 -15.62
N GLN A 148 -14.54 -23.65 -15.06
CA GLN A 148 -14.36 -23.49 -13.61
C GLN A 148 -14.90 -22.14 -13.10
N GLY A 149 -15.37 -21.27 -14.00
CA GLY A 149 -16.07 -20.02 -13.63
C GLY A 149 -15.21 -19.07 -12.79
N LEU A 150 -13.93 -18.92 -13.15
CA LEU A 150 -13.03 -18.03 -12.41
C LEU A 150 -13.55 -16.58 -12.42
N SER A 151 -13.68 -15.99 -11.23
CA SER A 151 -13.91 -14.56 -11.06
C SER A 151 -12.85 -13.97 -10.15
N TYR A 152 -12.27 -12.86 -10.59
CA TYR A 152 -11.16 -12.23 -9.90
C TYR A 152 -11.63 -11.02 -9.12
N LYS A 153 -11.10 -10.85 -7.92
CA LYS A 153 -11.07 -9.54 -7.26
C LYS A 153 -9.72 -8.91 -7.58
N VAL A 154 -9.74 -7.82 -8.34
CA VAL A 154 -8.53 -7.14 -8.80
C VAL A 154 -8.27 -5.92 -7.93
N ARG A 155 -7.00 -5.74 -7.53
CA ARG A 155 -6.52 -4.59 -6.77
C ARG A 155 -5.27 -4.01 -7.41
N ASP A 156 -5.35 -2.77 -7.87
CA ASP A 156 -4.22 -2.02 -8.42
C ASP A 156 -3.63 -1.14 -7.32
N HIS A 157 -2.36 -1.37 -7.00
CA HIS A 157 -1.66 -0.73 -5.90
C HIS A 157 -0.50 0.11 -6.43
N GLN A 158 -0.60 1.43 -6.27
CA GLN A 158 0.47 2.36 -6.62
C GLN A 158 0.95 3.11 -5.39
N HIS A 159 2.26 3.21 -5.23
CA HIS A 159 2.81 4.03 -4.16
C HIS A 159 4.09 4.78 -4.53
N LEU A 160 4.17 6.01 -4.04
CA LEU A 160 5.33 6.89 -4.12
C LEU A 160 5.93 7.01 -2.73
N THR A 161 7.19 6.59 -2.58
CA THR A 161 7.90 6.49 -1.30
C THR A 161 9.10 7.42 -1.28
N TYR A 162 9.25 8.22 -0.22
CA TYR A 162 10.38 9.13 -0.06
C TYR A 162 10.61 9.48 1.41
N ASP A 163 11.80 9.98 1.71
CA ASP A 163 12.10 10.53 3.03
C ASP A 163 11.70 12.00 3.12
N ILE A 164 10.96 12.38 4.17
CA ILE A 164 10.55 13.77 4.38
C ILE A 164 11.75 14.71 4.58
N PHE A 165 12.89 14.17 5.03
CA PHE A 165 14.14 14.91 5.26
C PHE A 165 15.14 14.84 4.11
N ALA A 166 14.79 14.30 2.95
CA ALA A 166 15.70 14.11 1.82
C ALA A 166 16.49 15.38 1.44
N LYS A 167 15.85 16.56 1.49
CA LYS A 167 16.51 17.85 1.22
C LYS A 167 17.64 18.17 2.20
N VAL A 168 17.44 17.88 3.49
CA VAL A 168 18.45 18.07 4.55
C VAL A 168 19.63 17.14 4.32
N LYS A 169 19.38 15.93 3.81
CA LYS A 169 20.39 14.91 3.46
C LYS A 169 21.08 15.12 2.11
N GLY A 170 20.89 16.27 1.47
CA GLY A 170 21.56 16.63 0.23
C GLY A 170 20.78 16.36 -1.06
N HIS A 171 19.61 15.71 -1.01
CA HIS A 171 18.73 15.56 -2.18
C HIS A 171 17.90 16.81 -2.40
N ARG A 172 18.52 17.84 -3.00
CA ARG A 172 17.92 19.18 -3.16
C ARG A 172 16.96 19.30 -4.35
N GLU A 173 17.05 18.39 -5.31
CA GLU A 173 16.19 18.35 -6.47
C GLU A 173 14.81 17.80 -6.13
N SER A 174 13.76 18.40 -6.70
CA SER A 174 12.39 17.96 -6.51
C SER A 174 11.58 18.13 -7.78
N TYR A 175 10.57 17.28 -7.93
CA TYR A 175 9.61 17.33 -9.02
C TYR A 175 8.22 17.73 -8.49
N GLY A 176 7.54 18.62 -9.22
CA GLY A 176 6.22 19.12 -8.84
C GLY A 176 5.11 18.19 -9.33
N TYR A 177 4.62 17.30 -8.47
CA TYR A 177 3.53 16.37 -8.77
C TYR A 177 2.16 17.01 -8.54
N LYS A 178 1.23 16.80 -9.47
CA LYS A 178 -0.21 17.08 -9.26
C LYS A 178 -0.94 15.96 -8.50
N LEU A 179 -0.36 14.76 -8.48
CA LEU A 179 -0.96 13.55 -7.92
C LEU A 179 -2.42 13.35 -8.37
N ARG A 180 -2.63 13.28 -9.69
CA ARG A 180 -3.98 13.06 -10.27
C ARG A 180 -4.60 11.76 -9.75
N SER A 181 -5.92 11.76 -9.63
CA SER A 181 -6.74 10.57 -9.38
C SER A 181 -6.50 9.51 -10.46
N LEU A 182 -6.66 8.25 -10.07
CA LEU A 182 -6.36 7.09 -10.91
C LEU A 182 -7.35 6.98 -12.07
N TYR A 183 -8.66 7.06 -11.80
CA TYR A 183 -9.69 6.83 -12.81
C TYR A 183 -9.58 7.78 -14.02
N PRO A 184 -9.56 9.12 -13.86
CA PRO A 184 -9.40 10.02 -15.02
C PRO A 184 -8.07 9.83 -15.74
N ARG A 185 -7.01 9.44 -15.02
CA ARG A 185 -5.69 9.17 -15.61
C ARG A 185 -5.71 7.90 -16.47
N TYR A 186 -6.45 6.88 -16.07
CA TYR A 186 -6.59 5.62 -16.81
C TYR A 186 -7.48 5.83 -18.03
N GLN A 187 -8.60 6.53 -17.87
CA GLN A 187 -9.50 6.88 -18.96
C GLN A 187 -8.79 7.69 -20.05
N ALA A 188 -7.97 8.68 -19.68
CA ALA A 188 -7.16 9.46 -20.62
C ALA A 188 -6.08 8.66 -21.37
N ARG A 189 -5.87 7.40 -20.98
CA ARG A 189 -4.93 6.45 -21.61
C ARG A 189 -5.66 5.26 -22.24
N ASN A 190 -6.97 5.37 -22.49
CA ASN A 190 -7.81 4.32 -23.06
C ASN A 190 -7.80 3.02 -22.23
N CYS A 191 -7.60 3.12 -20.91
CA CYS A 191 -7.77 2.01 -19.98
C CYS A 191 -9.12 2.19 -19.28
N THR A 192 -10.09 1.36 -19.64
CA THR A 192 -11.43 1.36 -19.04
C THR A 192 -11.45 0.52 -17.78
N LEU A 193 -11.93 1.11 -16.69
CA LEU A 193 -12.20 0.40 -15.45
C LEU A 193 -13.69 0.02 -15.39
N PRO A 194 -14.08 -1.07 -14.71
CA PRO A 194 -15.48 -1.43 -14.52
C PRO A 194 -16.28 -0.29 -13.86
N GLU A 195 -17.57 -0.16 -14.16
CA GLU A 195 -18.43 0.87 -13.56
C GLU A 195 -18.41 0.80 -12.03
N GLN A 196 -18.48 -0.42 -11.48
CA GLN A 196 -18.37 -0.67 -10.04
C GLN A 196 -16.91 -0.88 -9.63
N HIS A 197 -16.25 0.21 -9.23
CA HIS A 197 -14.90 0.18 -8.66
C HIS A 197 -14.80 1.13 -7.46
N SER A 198 -13.90 0.82 -6.52
CA SER A 198 -13.49 1.77 -5.47
C SER A 198 -12.14 2.36 -5.79
N GLU A 199 -11.97 3.66 -5.58
CA GLU A 199 -10.69 4.36 -5.56
C GLU A 199 -10.41 4.87 -4.14
N MET A 200 -9.18 4.67 -3.63
CA MET A 200 -8.78 5.21 -2.34
C MET A 200 -7.35 5.72 -2.41
N SER A 201 -7.13 6.95 -1.93
CA SER A 201 -5.80 7.55 -1.81
C SER A 201 -5.49 7.87 -0.35
N TYR A 202 -4.28 7.58 0.11
CA TYR A 202 -3.88 7.87 1.49
C TYR A 202 -2.37 8.05 1.62
N VAL A 203 -1.95 8.68 2.71
CA VAL A 203 -0.57 8.80 3.11
C VAL A 203 -0.34 7.94 4.34
N SER A 204 0.80 7.27 4.41
CA SER A 204 1.28 6.67 5.64
C SER A 204 2.71 7.05 5.92
N PHE A 205 3.07 7.17 7.19
CA PHE A 205 4.44 7.27 7.66
C PHE A 205 4.58 6.56 8.99
N SER A 206 5.81 6.28 9.40
CA SER A 206 6.09 5.58 10.64
C SER A 206 7.26 6.19 11.36
N ILE A 207 7.21 6.19 12.69
CA ILE A 207 8.25 6.73 13.56
C ILE A 207 8.69 5.63 14.53
N PRO A 208 9.92 5.11 14.40
CA PRO A 208 10.48 4.17 15.37
C PRO A 208 10.63 4.81 16.76
N ILE A 209 10.32 4.07 17.83
CA ILE A 209 10.53 4.54 19.21
C ILE A 209 12.00 4.38 19.58
N THR A 210 12.78 5.39 19.23
CA THR A 210 14.23 5.42 19.47
C THR A 210 14.58 5.74 20.93
N ARG A 211 15.86 5.52 21.31
CA ARG A 211 16.38 5.92 22.62
C ARG A 211 16.12 7.40 22.92
N ALA A 212 16.27 8.28 21.95
CA ALA A 212 16.05 9.71 22.13
C ALA A 212 14.60 10.03 22.52
N ILE A 213 13.62 9.39 21.86
CA ILE A 213 12.20 9.51 22.22
C ILE A 213 11.96 8.97 23.63
N LYS A 214 12.52 7.79 23.97
CA LYS A 214 12.39 7.21 25.31
C LYS A 214 12.97 8.12 26.41
N THR A 215 14.06 8.84 26.13
CA THR A 215 14.66 9.80 27.06
C THR A 215 13.80 11.05 27.22
N GLU A 216 13.34 11.65 26.12
CA GLU A 216 12.50 12.86 26.15
C GLU A 216 11.17 12.62 26.89
N TYR A 217 10.56 11.46 26.66
CA TYR A 217 9.26 11.09 27.23
C TYR A 217 9.37 10.20 28.48
N GLN A 218 10.54 10.14 29.13
CA GLN A 218 10.78 9.24 30.25
C GLN A 218 9.76 9.40 31.40
N SER A 219 9.32 10.62 31.68
CA SER A 219 8.32 10.89 32.73
C SER A 219 6.92 10.36 32.40
N GLN A 220 6.64 10.11 31.12
CA GLN A 220 5.36 9.61 30.59
C GLN A 220 5.41 8.12 30.25
N MET A 221 6.59 7.50 30.32
CA MET A 221 6.80 6.08 30.02
C MET A 221 7.10 5.32 31.31
N ARG A 222 6.11 4.61 31.84
CA ARG A 222 6.30 3.69 32.96
C ARG A 222 6.30 2.26 32.41
N PRO A 223 7.23 1.38 32.81
CA PRO A 223 7.15 -0.02 32.41
C PRO A 223 5.79 -0.62 32.79
N GLY A 224 5.07 -1.16 31.80
CA GLY A 224 3.70 -1.67 31.98
C GLY A 224 2.59 -0.62 31.92
N ASP A 225 2.92 0.67 31.77
CA ASP A 225 1.95 1.74 31.52
C ASP A 225 2.58 2.88 30.68
N TYR A 226 2.32 2.81 29.39
CA TYR A 226 2.69 3.77 28.36
C TYR A 226 1.50 4.62 27.90
N THR A 227 0.36 4.56 28.62
CA THR A 227 -0.87 5.27 28.27
C THR A 227 -0.64 6.78 28.11
N GLN A 228 0.09 7.39 29.05
CA GLN A 228 0.36 8.82 29.01
C GLN A 228 1.19 9.23 27.78
N PHE A 229 2.21 8.43 27.46
CA PHE A 229 3.02 8.64 26.27
C PHE A 229 2.17 8.55 24.99
N TYR A 230 1.39 7.48 24.81
CA TYR A 230 0.59 7.31 23.61
C TYR A 230 -0.48 8.40 23.45
N ARG A 231 -1.16 8.80 24.54
CA ARG A 231 -2.10 9.92 24.53
C ARG A 231 -1.42 11.22 24.13
N SER A 232 -0.22 11.51 24.65
CA SER A 232 0.51 12.73 24.29
C SER A 232 0.86 12.77 22.79
N ILE A 233 1.22 11.64 22.20
CA ILE A 233 1.52 11.54 20.76
C ILE A 233 0.23 11.66 19.94
N GLU A 234 -0.82 10.94 20.33
CA GLU A 234 -2.14 10.98 19.72
C GLU A 234 -2.71 12.40 19.71
N ASP A 235 -2.76 13.08 20.85
CA ASP A 235 -3.28 14.44 20.97
C ASP A 235 -2.51 15.42 20.08
N SER A 236 -1.18 15.31 20.04
CA SER A 236 -0.35 16.14 19.16
C SER A 236 -0.64 15.87 17.68
N PHE A 237 -0.81 14.60 17.30
CA PHE A 237 -1.15 14.22 15.93
C PHE A 237 -2.55 14.74 15.53
N LEU A 238 -3.58 14.45 16.33
CA LEU A 238 -4.96 14.84 16.06
C LEU A 238 -5.12 16.37 16.02
N THR A 239 -4.46 17.10 16.93
CA THR A 239 -4.47 18.58 16.91
C THR A 239 -3.89 19.12 15.60
N LEU A 240 -2.79 18.55 15.11
CA LEU A 240 -2.18 18.99 13.84
C LEU A 240 -3.06 18.63 12.64
N CYS A 241 -3.71 17.47 12.67
CA CYS A 241 -4.66 17.05 11.64
C CYS A 241 -5.87 17.99 11.57
N ASP A 242 -6.46 18.35 12.71
CA ASP A 242 -7.57 19.29 12.79
C ASP A 242 -7.21 20.66 12.22
N GLN A 243 -6.07 21.23 12.63
CA GLN A 243 -5.55 22.51 12.11
C GLN A 243 -5.36 22.53 10.58
N LEU A 244 -5.12 21.36 9.97
CA LEU A 244 -4.87 21.20 8.54
C LEU A 244 -6.06 20.57 7.79
N GLN A 245 -7.20 20.45 8.47
CA GLN A 245 -8.45 19.89 7.94
C GLN A 245 -8.29 18.46 7.39
N LEU A 246 -7.41 17.67 8.00
CA LEU A 246 -7.21 16.25 7.68
C LEU A 246 -8.16 15.42 8.54
N THR A 247 -9.29 15.00 7.95
CA THR A 247 -10.43 14.49 8.71
C THR A 247 -10.47 12.97 8.85
N HIS A 248 -9.78 12.22 7.98
CA HIS A 248 -9.75 10.76 8.01
C HIS A 248 -8.36 10.28 8.39
N VAL A 249 -8.17 9.92 9.64
CA VAL A 249 -6.83 9.71 10.22
C VAL A 249 -6.78 8.45 11.08
N GLY A 250 -5.60 7.84 11.11
CA GLY A 250 -5.32 6.66 11.92
C GLY A 250 -3.98 6.77 12.64
N PHE A 251 -3.98 6.37 13.91
CA PHE A 251 -2.77 6.20 14.73
C PHE A 251 -2.74 4.77 15.26
N VAL A 252 -1.67 4.04 14.97
CA VAL A 252 -1.50 2.63 15.36
C VAL A 252 -0.17 2.46 16.08
N ALA A 253 -0.23 2.02 17.33
CA ALA A 253 0.93 1.77 18.19
C ALA A 253 0.72 0.53 19.08
N ASP A 254 0.21 -0.55 18.49
CA ASP A 254 -0.02 -1.86 19.12
C ASP A 254 0.94 -2.95 18.60
N GLY A 255 1.99 -2.55 17.86
CA GLY A 255 2.97 -3.47 17.27
C GLY A 255 2.56 -4.09 15.93
N ARG A 256 1.36 -3.83 15.42
CA ARG A 256 0.89 -4.36 14.13
C ARG A 256 1.04 -3.35 13.00
N GLN A 257 1.21 -3.85 11.78
CA GLN A 257 1.28 -2.98 10.59
C GLN A 257 -0.12 -2.57 10.12
N PRO A 258 -0.38 -1.28 9.84
CA PRO A 258 -1.68 -0.83 9.37
C PRO A 258 -2.00 -1.35 7.96
N LEU A 259 -3.19 -1.92 7.80
CA LEU A 259 -3.75 -2.34 6.52
C LEU A 259 -4.97 -1.47 6.19
N VAL A 260 -4.76 -0.43 5.39
CA VAL A 260 -5.83 0.50 5.02
C VAL A 260 -6.74 -0.12 3.96
N ARG A 261 -8.05 -0.06 4.19
CA ARG A 261 -9.10 -0.57 3.28
C ARG A 261 -10.27 0.39 3.21
N SER A 262 -10.94 0.41 2.05
CA SER A 262 -12.26 1.03 1.93
C SER A 262 -13.29 0.21 2.72
N SER A 263 -14.10 0.89 3.54
CA SER A 263 -15.20 0.29 4.29
C SER A 263 -16.29 -0.31 3.40
N GLN A 264 -16.38 0.15 2.15
CA GLN A 264 -17.43 -0.24 1.20
C GLN A 264 -17.25 -1.66 0.64
N ILE A 265 -16.03 -2.21 0.66
CA ILE A 265 -15.69 -3.46 -0.07
C ILE A 265 -15.20 -4.61 0.84
N ASP A 266 -14.66 -4.33 2.03
CA ASP A 266 -13.90 -5.37 2.77
C ASP A 266 -14.36 -5.54 4.23
N LYS A 267 -14.98 -6.68 4.53
CA LYS A 267 -15.39 -7.13 5.88
C LYS A 267 -14.58 -8.36 6.34
N SER A 268 -13.26 -8.23 6.43
CA SER A 268 -12.36 -9.20 7.06
C SER A 268 -11.82 -8.73 8.41
N ASP A 269 -11.56 -9.67 9.32
CA ASP A 269 -11.08 -9.41 10.68
C ASP A 269 -9.57 -9.09 10.78
N ALA A 270 -9.19 -8.38 11.83
CA ALA A 270 -7.80 -8.12 12.20
C ALA A 270 -7.04 -9.43 12.49
N ASN A 271 -5.72 -9.44 12.33
CA ASN A 271 -4.89 -10.58 12.71
C ASN A 271 -3.72 -10.13 13.60
N ARG A 272 -2.87 -11.09 14.01
CA ARG A 272 -1.71 -10.83 14.89
C ARG A 272 -0.66 -9.90 14.28
N GLU A 273 -0.55 -9.83 12.95
CA GLU A 273 0.50 -9.07 12.25
C GLU A 273 -0.01 -7.74 11.65
N LEU A 274 -1.32 -7.67 11.37
CA LEU A 274 -1.96 -6.59 10.63
C LEU A 274 -3.09 -5.95 11.44
N GLN A 275 -3.02 -4.64 11.56
CA GLN A 275 -4.10 -3.82 12.08
C GLN A 275 -4.91 -3.24 10.93
N LYS A 276 -6.10 -3.79 10.69
CA LYS A 276 -6.99 -3.26 9.65
C LYS A 276 -7.52 -1.89 10.05
N LEU A 277 -7.45 -0.94 9.11
CA LEU A 277 -8.06 0.38 9.23
C LEU A 277 -9.04 0.57 8.09
N SER A 278 -10.33 0.64 8.42
CA SER A 278 -11.40 0.85 7.46
C SER A 278 -11.88 2.30 7.52
N PHE A 279 -11.91 2.94 6.35
CA PHE A 279 -12.38 4.31 6.16
C PHE A 279 -13.43 4.37 5.05
N ASP A 280 -14.45 5.20 5.26
CA ASP A 280 -15.41 5.59 4.22
C ASP A 280 -15.02 6.98 3.67
N THR A 281 -14.49 7.07 2.45
CA THR A 281 -14.04 8.36 1.91
C THR A 281 -15.17 9.33 1.57
N SER A 282 -16.40 8.82 1.50
CA SER A 282 -17.61 9.60 1.20
C SER A 282 -18.31 10.14 2.45
N ALA A 283 -17.93 9.68 3.63
CA ALA A 283 -18.54 10.12 4.88
C ALA A 283 -18.30 11.63 5.09
N PRO A 284 -19.35 12.41 5.43
CA PRO A 284 -19.21 13.85 5.63
C PRO A 284 -18.42 14.19 6.89
N ASP A 285 -18.48 13.32 7.90
CA ASP A 285 -17.86 13.45 9.21
C ASP A 285 -16.44 12.89 9.23
N GLY A 286 -15.59 13.46 10.08
CA GLY A 286 -14.23 12.96 10.29
C GLY A 286 -14.22 11.55 10.88
N GLN A 287 -13.25 10.74 10.47
CA GLN A 287 -13.03 9.40 10.97
C GLN A 287 -11.65 9.31 11.63
N VAL A 288 -11.66 9.16 12.95
CA VAL A 288 -10.44 8.91 13.73
C VAL A 288 -10.39 7.43 14.12
N ARG A 289 -9.23 6.81 13.90
CA ARG A 289 -8.93 5.43 14.29
C ARG A 289 -7.64 5.40 15.10
N SER A 290 -7.75 5.39 16.42
CA SER A 290 -6.59 5.30 17.30
C SER A 290 -6.56 3.96 18.02
N ILE A 291 -5.47 3.23 17.84
CA ILE A 291 -5.32 1.86 18.32
C ILE A 291 -3.91 1.72 18.89
N TRP A 292 -3.80 1.63 20.21
CA TRP A 292 -2.53 1.47 20.91
C TRP A 292 -2.75 0.64 22.17
N GLU A 293 -1.69 -0.03 22.64
CA GLU A 293 -1.73 -0.90 23.83
C GLU A 293 -0.99 -0.24 24.99
N GLY A 294 -1.71 0.26 25.99
CA GLY A 294 -1.11 0.97 27.13
C GLY A 294 -0.10 0.15 27.93
N GLU A 295 -0.25 -1.17 27.97
CA GLU A 295 0.63 -2.07 28.74
C GLU A 295 1.95 -2.40 28.03
N HIS A 296 2.01 -2.19 26.71
CA HIS A 296 3.17 -2.58 25.89
C HIS A 296 3.75 -1.39 25.11
N LEU A 297 5.06 -1.26 25.13
CA LEU A 297 5.76 -0.31 24.27
C LEU A 297 6.02 -0.94 22.91
N CYS A 298 5.43 -0.38 21.85
CA CYS A 298 5.69 -0.83 20.49
C CYS A 298 7.09 -0.39 20.02
N ASP A 299 7.63 -1.05 19.01
CA ASP A 299 8.90 -0.63 18.39
C ASP A 299 8.70 0.56 17.44
N THR A 300 7.54 0.65 16.80
CA THR A 300 7.24 1.65 15.78
C THR A 300 5.80 2.12 15.88
N MET A 301 5.63 3.43 15.86
CA MET A 301 4.34 4.10 15.73
C MET A 301 4.01 4.29 14.26
N HIS A 302 2.79 3.98 13.87
CA HIS A 302 2.31 4.13 12.50
C HIS A 302 1.19 5.16 12.42
N PHE A 303 1.23 5.97 11.37
CA PHE A 303 0.28 7.04 11.14
C PHE A 303 -0.28 6.91 9.72
N VAL A 304 -1.57 7.12 9.58
CA VAL A 304 -2.30 7.05 8.32
C VAL A 304 -3.17 8.30 8.18
N VAL A 305 -3.20 8.88 6.99
CA VAL A 305 -4.10 9.98 6.63
C VAL A 305 -4.75 9.62 5.31
N VAL A 306 -6.07 9.47 5.28
CA VAL A 306 -6.84 9.09 4.09
C VAL A 306 -7.44 10.33 3.46
N ALA A 307 -7.39 10.41 2.12
CA ALA A 307 -8.04 11.47 1.38
C ALA A 307 -9.55 11.20 1.33
N SER A 308 -10.36 12.19 1.72
CA SER A 308 -11.81 12.18 1.53
C SER A 308 -12.17 12.62 0.11
N ASP A 309 -13.44 12.52 -0.26
CA ASP A 309 -13.92 13.02 -1.56
C ASP A 309 -13.70 14.54 -1.71
N LYS A 310 -13.67 15.30 -0.61
CA LYS A 310 -13.37 16.75 -0.61
C LYS A 310 -11.91 17.06 -0.99
N ASP A 311 -11.02 16.09 -0.81
CA ASP A 311 -9.60 16.20 -1.14
C ASP A 311 -9.33 15.91 -2.63
N LYS A 312 -10.27 15.23 -3.30
CA LYS A 312 -10.26 14.97 -4.74
C LYS A 312 -10.73 16.22 -5.49
N LYS A 313 -9.81 17.14 -5.76
CA LYS A 313 -10.06 18.29 -6.65
C LYS A 313 -9.74 17.92 -8.09
N ASP A 314 -10.29 18.65 -9.06
CA ASP A 314 -10.07 18.45 -10.51
C ASP A 314 -8.58 18.33 -10.90
N VAL A 315 -7.70 19.00 -10.15
CA VAL A 315 -6.27 19.03 -10.40
C VAL A 315 -5.50 17.86 -9.78
N GLY A 316 -6.10 17.09 -8.86
CA GLY A 316 -5.50 15.98 -8.11
C GLY A 316 -5.31 16.24 -6.61
N TYR A 317 -4.51 15.41 -5.95
CA TYR A 317 -4.30 15.39 -4.50
C TYR A 317 -3.20 16.32 -3.98
N GLY A 318 -2.76 17.32 -4.77
CA GLY A 318 -1.66 18.21 -4.40
C GLY A 318 -1.88 18.97 -3.09
N LYS A 319 -3.06 19.57 -2.88
CA LYS A 319 -3.39 20.28 -1.62
C LYS A 319 -3.37 19.33 -0.43
N PHE A 320 -4.02 18.17 -0.57
CA PHE A 320 -4.05 17.12 0.46
C PHE A 320 -2.64 16.69 0.86
N MET A 321 -1.78 16.41 -0.11
CA MET A 321 -0.40 15.99 0.16
C MET A 321 0.44 17.09 0.80
N ASN A 322 0.26 18.35 0.39
CA ASN A 322 0.93 19.49 1.03
C ASN A 322 0.50 19.64 2.51
N ASN A 323 -0.78 19.45 2.81
CA ASN A 323 -1.28 19.45 4.19
C ASN A 323 -0.72 18.25 4.98
N ALA A 324 -0.70 17.06 4.39
CA ALA A 324 -0.12 15.87 5.02
C ALA A 324 1.38 16.05 5.30
N GLU A 325 2.18 16.56 4.35
CA GLU A 325 3.60 16.86 4.59
C GLU A 325 3.80 17.91 5.67
N THR A 326 2.97 18.96 5.68
CA THR A 326 3.03 20.01 6.71
C THR A 326 2.75 19.41 8.09
N MET A 327 1.74 18.54 8.19
CA MET A 327 1.43 17.81 9.43
C MET A 327 2.61 16.94 9.86
N ILE A 328 3.19 16.14 8.95
CA ILE A 328 4.32 15.26 9.25
C ILE A 328 5.51 16.07 9.75
N ARG A 329 5.87 17.17 9.07
CA ARG A 329 6.99 18.04 9.48
C ARG A 329 6.77 18.69 10.84
N ARG A 330 5.54 19.12 11.14
CA ARG A 330 5.20 19.70 12.46
C ARG A 330 5.24 18.64 13.55
N LEU A 331 4.76 17.43 13.28
CA LEU A 331 4.78 16.33 14.25
C LEU A 331 6.22 15.89 14.52
N THR A 332 7.02 15.64 13.48
CA THR A 332 8.41 15.23 13.64
C THR A 332 9.28 16.33 14.25
N GLY A 333 8.97 17.61 14.03
CA GLY A 333 9.64 18.73 14.69
C GLY A 333 9.35 18.86 16.19
N LYS A 334 8.31 18.20 16.71
CA LYS A 334 8.04 18.09 18.16
C LYS A 334 8.74 16.89 18.81
N LEU A 335 9.36 16.01 18.01
CA LEU A 335 10.01 14.80 18.48
C LEU A 335 11.53 14.96 18.37
N PRO A 336 12.31 14.28 19.23
CA PRO A 336 13.78 14.31 19.18
C PRO A 336 14.31 13.43 18.02
N ILE A 337 13.97 13.81 16.79
CA ILE A 337 14.38 13.15 15.55
C ILE A 337 15.47 14.01 14.89
N ASN A 338 16.64 13.41 14.64
CA ASN A 338 17.72 14.05 13.90
C ASN A 338 17.46 13.93 12.39
N PRO A 339 17.12 15.02 11.68
CA PRO A 339 16.76 14.97 10.26
C PRO A 339 17.94 14.68 9.33
N GLU A 340 19.19 14.77 9.79
CA GLU A 340 20.37 14.42 9.00
C GLU A 340 20.67 12.92 9.06
N LYS A 341 20.32 12.26 10.17
CA LYS A 341 20.71 10.86 10.45
C LYS A 341 19.56 9.87 10.43
N GLN A 342 18.32 10.33 10.61
CA GLN A 342 17.16 9.47 10.75
C GLN A 342 16.19 9.69 9.59
N ASP A 343 15.65 8.60 9.06
CA ASP A 343 14.64 8.62 8.01
C ASP A 343 13.23 8.69 8.61
N VAL A 344 12.36 9.51 8.00
CA VAL A 344 10.91 9.38 8.19
C VAL A 344 10.31 9.15 6.81
N ILE A 345 10.09 7.87 6.51
CA ILE A 345 9.62 7.42 5.22
C ILE A 345 8.13 7.69 5.07
N VAL A 346 7.80 8.56 4.12
CA VAL A 346 6.44 8.89 3.71
C VAL A 346 6.09 8.06 2.49
N ARG A 347 4.89 7.50 2.50
CA ARG A 347 4.33 6.74 1.37
C ARG A 347 2.98 7.32 1.01
N PHE A 348 2.87 7.86 -0.21
CA PHE A 348 1.59 8.20 -0.80
C PHE A 348 1.10 7.02 -1.62
N PHE A 349 -0.08 6.52 -1.27
CA PHE A 349 -0.72 5.39 -1.88
C PHE A 349 -1.94 5.80 -2.68
N GLN A 350 -2.15 5.12 -3.80
CA GLN A 350 -3.40 5.16 -4.54
C GLN A 350 -3.78 3.74 -4.93
N HIS A 351 -5.04 3.40 -4.70
CA HIS A 351 -5.55 2.05 -4.89
C HIS A 351 -6.83 2.06 -5.71
N ILE A 352 -6.95 1.12 -6.64
CA ILE A 352 -8.23 0.72 -7.25
C ILE A 352 -8.56 -0.69 -6.77
N SER A 353 -9.84 -0.96 -6.53
CA SER A 353 -10.35 -2.33 -6.34
C SER A 353 -11.67 -2.50 -7.08
N TYR A 354 -11.83 -3.64 -7.75
CA TYR A 354 -13.09 -4.03 -8.40
C TYR A 354 -13.21 -5.55 -8.48
N GLN A 355 -14.41 -6.02 -8.83
CA GLN A 355 -14.68 -7.42 -9.17
C GLN A 355 -14.71 -7.57 -10.69
N ASP A 356 -14.18 -8.69 -11.17
CA ASP A 356 -13.87 -8.96 -12.58
C ASP A 356 -14.36 -10.33 -13.06
#